data_AF-A0A3N7EG33-F1
#
_entry.id   AF-A0A3N7EG33-F1
#
_cell.length_a   1.000
_cell.length_b   1.000
_cell.length_c   1.000
_cell.angle_alpha   90.00
_cell.angle_beta   90.00
_cell.angle_gamma   90.00
#
_symmetry.space_group_name_H-M   'P 1'
#
loop_
_entity.id
_entity.type
_entity.pdbx_description
1 polymer ?
#
loop_
_entity_poly.entity_id
_entity_poly.type
_entity_poly.pdbx_seq_one_letter_code
_entity_poly.pdbx_strand_id
1 'polypeptide(L)'
;MRIVLALAIAAMPFSVIAAEPSTQEIAKMQQKLMAETKVNARMGISVPISKFKSDGDPNTLEIVFLEKSEPGANTVADDGEVIFLFEASDELQSKLIGKAFEIRAKRRLGAV
;
A
#
# COMPACT_ATOMS: atom_id res chain seq x y z
N MET A 1 -43.48 -51.84 5.81
CA MET A 1 -42.44 -51.39 6.77
C MET A 1 -41.58 -50.37 6.06
N ARG A 2 -41.56 -49.12 6.54
CA ARG A 2 -40.96 -47.94 5.91
C ARG A 2 -39.53 -47.75 6.43
N ILE A 3 -38.54 -47.48 5.57
CA ILE A 3 -37.32 -46.75 5.95
C ILE A 3 -36.93 -45.85 4.79
N VAL A 4 -37.18 -44.54 4.93
CA VAL A 4 -36.63 -43.48 4.07
C VAL A 4 -35.45 -42.91 4.83
N LEU A 5 -34.24 -43.12 4.33
CA LEU A 5 -32.99 -42.64 4.93
C LEU A 5 -32.71 -41.23 4.39
N ALA A 6 -33.01 -40.20 5.17
CA ALA A 6 -32.66 -38.82 4.84
C ALA A 6 -31.23 -38.52 5.33
N LEU A 7 -30.30 -38.33 4.39
CA LEU A 7 -28.93 -37.90 4.68
C LEU A 7 -28.92 -36.37 4.83
N ALA A 8 -28.93 -35.87 6.06
CA ALA A 8 -28.79 -34.45 6.35
C ALA A 8 -27.31 -34.06 6.24
N ILE A 9 -26.93 -33.39 5.16
CA ILE A 9 -25.61 -32.76 5.03
C ILE A 9 -25.64 -31.46 5.83
N ALA A 10 -25.07 -31.48 7.03
CA ALA A 10 -24.88 -30.30 7.85
C ALA A 10 -23.77 -29.42 7.24
N ALA A 11 -24.15 -28.32 6.59
CA ALA A 11 -23.23 -27.28 6.17
C ALA A 11 -22.77 -26.50 7.42
N MET A 12 -21.56 -26.79 7.92
CA MET A 12 -20.94 -25.96 8.96
C MET A 12 -20.36 -24.70 8.32
N PRO A 13 -20.69 -23.50 8.81
CA PRO A 13 -20.06 -22.27 8.36
C PRO A 13 -18.62 -22.24 8.90
N PHE A 14 -17.64 -22.48 8.03
CA PHE A 14 -16.25 -22.19 8.36
C PHE A 14 -16.04 -20.68 8.28
N SER A 15 -16.03 -20.01 9.42
CA SER A 15 -15.49 -18.66 9.53
C SER A 15 -13.99 -18.73 9.26
N VAL A 16 -13.56 -18.32 8.08
CA VAL A 16 -12.13 -18.13 7.78
C VAL A 16 -11.66 -16.91 8.57
N ILE A 17 -11.00 -17.14 9.70
CA ILE A 17 -10.26 -16.08 10.40
C ILE A 17 -8.92 -15.95 9.67
N ALA A 18 -8.79 -14.94 8.80
CA ALA A 18 -7.50 -14.61 8.23
C ALA A 18 -6.60 -14.08 9.37
N ALA A 19 -5.52 -14.82 9.67
CA ALA A 19 -4.53 -14.34 10.64
C ALA A 19 -3.85 -13.09 10.08
N GLU A 20 -3.69 -12.06 10.91
CA GLU A 20 -2.91 -10.87 10.53
C GLU A 20 -1.46 -11.28 10.23
N PRO A 21 -0.83 -10.73 9.17
CA PRO A 21 0.56 -11.04 8.85
C PRO A 21 1.48 -10.61 9.99
N SER A 22 2.47 -11.46 10.27
CA SER A 22 3.51 -11.15 11.25
C SER A 22 4.40 -9.99 10.80
N THR A 23 5.06 -9.33 11.75
CA THR A 23 6.06 -8.29 11.46
C THR A 23 7.16 -8.79 10.52
N GLN A 24 7.54 -10.06 10.62
CA GLN A 24 8.58 -10.65 9.76
C GLN A 24 8.10 -10.80 8.31
N GLU A 25 6.84 -11.20 8.10
CA GLU A 25 6.24 -11.30 6.76
C GLU A 25 6.10 -9.93 6.11
N ILE A 26 5.71 -8.92 6.88
CA ILE A 26 5.66 -7.53 6.42
C ILE A 26 7.05 -7.06 5.99
N ALA A 27 8.08 -7.25 6.84
CA ALA A 27 9.45 -6.83 6.52
C ALA A 27 10.01 -7.53 5.26
N LYS A 28 9.76 -8.85 5.11
CA LYS A 28 10.15 -9.61 3.93
C LYS A 28 9.45 -9.09 2.66
N MET A 29 8.16 -8.78 2.77
CA MET A 29 7.39 -8.22 1.66
C MET A 29 7.87 -6.81 1.30
N GLN A 30 8.19 -5.96 2.29
CA GLN A 30 8.78 -4.65 2.07
C GLN A 30 10.10 -4.76 1.30
N GLN A 31 11.02 -5.62 1.75
CA GLN A 31 12.31 -5.83 1.07
C GLN A 31 12.13 -6.29 -0.38
N LYS A 32 11.19 -7.21 -0.63
CA LYS A 32 10.84 -7.66 -1.98
C LYS A 32 10.35 -6.49 -2.84
N LEU A 33 9.39 -5.72 -2.33
CA LEU A 33 8.83 -4.57 -3.05
C LEU A 33 9.90 -3.52 -3.35
N MET A 34 10.80 -3.23 -2.40
CA MET A 34 11.90 -2.29 -2.61
C MET A 34 12.84 -2.73 -3.73
N ALA A 35 13.07 -4.03 -3.90
CA ALA A 35 13.91 -4.57 -4.97
C ALA A 35 13.23 -4.58 -6.35
N GLU A 36 11.91 -4.73 -6.40
CA GLU A 36 11.14 -4.88 -7.64
C GLU A 36 10.52 -3.56 -8.15
N THR A 37 10.33 -2.58 -7.26
CA THR A 37 9.60 -1.35 -7.57
C THR A 37 10.44 -0.38 -8.37
N LYS A 38 9.86 0.15 -9.45
CA LYS A 38 10.43 1.26 -10.20
C LYS A 38 10.19 2.55 -9.44
N VAL A 39 11.20 3.42 -9.36
CA VAL A 39 11.04 4.75 -8.76
C VAL A 39 10.93 5.79 -9.87
N ASN A 40 9.88 6.59 -9.85
CA ASN A 40 9.64 7.67 -10.80
C ASN A 40 9.63 9.01 -10.06
N ALA A 41 10.69 9.81 -10.24
CA ALA A 41 10.78 11.14 -9.66
C ALA A 41 10.11 12.17 -10.59
N ARG A 42 9.11 12.89 -10.08
CA ARG A 42 8.36 13.92 -10.80
C ARG A 42 8.68 15.28 -10.18
N MET A 43 9.50 16.05 -10.87
CA MET A 43 9.98 17.36 -10.39
C MET A 43 9.06 18.50 -10.84
N GLY A 44 8.99 19.57 -10.05
CA GLY A 44 8.38 20.84 -10.49
C GLY A 44 6.86 20.75 -10.68
N ILE A 45 6.17 20.01 -9.81
CA ILE A 45 4.71 19.94 -9.89
C ILE A 45 4.09 21.19 -9.25
N SER A 46 3.43 21.99 -10.08
CA SER A 46 2.73 23.23 -9.70
C SER A 46 1.22 23.05 -9.51
N VAL A 47 0.66 21.93 -9.96
CA VAL A 47 -0.77 21.63 -9.80
C VAL A 47 -1.06 21.22 -8.35
N PRO A 48 -2.26 21.55 -7.82
CA PRO A 48 -2.68 21.07 -6.51
C PRO A 48 -2.63 19.54 -6.43
N ILE A 49 -2.26 19.00 -5.27
CA ILE A 49 -2.21 17.55 -5.01
C ILE A 49 -3.54 16.87 -5.38
N SER A 50 -4.68 17.50 -5.09
CA SER A 50 -6.01 16.99 -5.42
C SER A 50 -6.29 16.83 -6.92
N LYS A 51 -5.46 17.43 -7.78
CA LYS A 51 -5.51 17.31 -9.24
C LYS A 51 -4.35 16.51 -9.81
N PHE A 52 -3.42 16.05 -8.97
CA PHE A 52 -2.35 15.17 -9.40
C PHE A 52 -2.94 13.85 -9.91
N LYS A 53 -2.42 13.40 -11.05
CA LYS A 53 -2.79 12.11 -11.64
C LYS A 53 -1.59 11.20 -11.58
N SER A 54 -1.73 10.14 -10.79
CA SER A 54 -0.76 9.05 -10.75
C SER A 54 -0.70 8.32 -12.09
N ASP A 55 0.43 7.68 -12.37
CA ASP A 55 0.57 6.75 -13.50
C ASP A 55 -0.30 5.48 -13.35
N GLY A 56 -0.74 5.17 -12.13
CA GLY A 56 -1.59 4.03 -11.81
C GLY A 56 -0.90 2.68 -11.95
N ASP A 57 0.43 2.62 -12.05
CA ASP A 57 1.18 1.36 -12.05
C ASP A 57 1.50 0.95 -10.61
N PRO A 58 0.91 -0.16 -10.10
CA PRO A 58 1.13 -0.61 -8.72
C PRO A 58 2.55 -1.14 -8.47
N ASN A 59 3.41 -1.16 -9.49
CA ASN A 59 4.83 -1.51 -9.40
C ASN A 59 5.74 -0.28 -9.50
N THR A 60 5.18 0.92 -9.55
CA THR A 60 5.91 2.18 -9.48
C THR A 60 5.75 2.80 -8.09
N LEU A 61 6.76 3.54 -7.65
CA LEU A 61 6.67 4.51 -6.57
C LEU A 61 6.93 5.89 -7.19
N GLU A 62 5.90 6.73 -7.25
CA GLU A 62 6.03 8.10 -7.72
C GLU A 62 6.46 9.01 -6.57
N ILE A 63 7.60 9.68 -6.72
CA ILE A 63 8.08 10.69 -5.78
C ILE A 63 7.87 12.05 -6.43
N VAL A 64 6.92 12.81 -5.91
CA VAL A 64 6.43 14.06 -6.48
C VAL A 64 7.00 15.24 -5.69
N PHE A 65 7.89 16.00 -6.31
CA PHE A 65 8.47 17.20 -5.73
C PHE A 65 7.63 18.41 -6.15
N LEU A 66 6.99 19.03 -5.16
CA LEU A 66 6.10 20.18 -5.32
C LEU A 66 6.91 21.47 -5.40
N GLU A 67 6.45 22.43 -6.21
CA GLU A 67 7.09 23.75 -6.30
C GLU A 67 6.79 24.67 -5.11
N LYS A 68 5.70 24.40 -4.40
CA LYS A 68 5.26 25.16 -3.23
C LYS A 68 4.61 24.24 -2.20
N SER A 69 4.57 24.71 -0.97
CA SER A 69 3.84 24.02 0.11
C SER A 69 2.34 23.97 -0.21
N GLU A 70 1.75 22.80 -0.02
CA GLU A 70 0.34 22.52 -0.25
C GLU A 70 -0.22 21.64 0.89
N PRO A 71 -1.51 21.73 1.22
CA PRO A 71 -2.15 20.77 2.12
C PRO A 71 -1.96 19.33 1.61
N GLY A 72 -1.35 18.47 2.42
CA GLY A 72 -0.98 17.11 2.03
C GLY A 72 0.45 16.95 1.52
N ALA A 73 1.26 18.01 1.48
CA ALA A 73 2.70 17.88 1.25
C ALA A 73 3.38 17.08 2.37
N ASN A 74 4.50 16.45 2.04
CA ASN A 74 5.30 15.61 2.94
C ASN A 74 4.50 14.41 3.49
N THR A 75 3.65 13.82 2.66
CA THR A 75 2.84 12.65 2.99
C THR A 75 2.96 11.57 1.93
N VAL A 76 2.46 10.38 2.28
CA VAL A 76 2.30 9.26 1.37
C VAL A 76 0.80 9.11 1.11
N ALA A 77 0.42 8.87 -0.14
CA ALA A 77 -0.94 8.52 -0.52
C ALA A 77 -1.40 7.20 0.16
N ASP A 78 -2.71 7.00 0.26
CA ASP A 78 -3.31 5.91 1.03
C ASP A 78 -2.98 4.50 0.47
N ASP A 79 -2.66 4.41 -0.81
CA ASP A 79 -2.21 3.18 -1.48
C ASP A 79 -0.70 2.91 -1.30
N GLY A 80 0.06 3.90 -0.87
CA GLY A 80 1.52 3.84 -0.77
C GLY A 80 2.25 4.00 -2.11
N GLU A 81 1.57 4.38 -3.19
CA GLU A 81 2.13 4.45 -4.55
C GLU A 81 2.68 5.83 -4.89
N VAL A 82 2.24 6.88 -4.19
CA VAL A 82 2.69 8.26 -4.39
C VAL A 82 3.19 8.88 -3.10
N ILE A 83 4.33 9.58 -3.15
CA ILE A 83 4.87 10.42 -2.08
C ILE A 83 4.90 11.87 -2.57
N PHE A 84 4.27 12.78 -1.83
CA PHE A 84 4.33 14.21 -2.12
C PHE A 84 5.36 14.87 -1.20
N LEU A 85 6.32 15.61 -1.76
CA LEU A 85 7.41 16.26 -1.04
C LEU A 85 7.46 17.76 -1.34
N PHE A 86 7.64 18.57 -0.30
CA PHE A 86 8.01 19.98 -0.40
C PHE A 86 9.09 20.28 0.62
N GLU A 87 10.28 20.67 0.15
CA GLU A 87 11.46 20.99 0.99
C GLU A 87 11.74 19.95 2.10
N ALA A 88 11.54 18.67 1.79
CA ALA A 88 11.75 17.58 2.74
C ALA A 88 13.25 17.33 2.97
N SER A 89 13.65 17.08 4.23
CA SER A 89 14.99 16.59 4.54
C SER A 89 15.19 15.15 4.06
N ASP A 90 16.45 14.74 3.88
CA ASP A 90 16.80 13.35 3.52
C ASP A 90 16.24 12.32 4.52
N GLU A 91 16.23 12.68 5.82
CA GLU A 91 15.65 11.86 6.88
C GLU A 91 14.13 11.70 6.69
N LEU A 92 13.43 12.80 6.43
CA LEU A 92 11.98 12.78 6.20
C LEU A 92 11.64 12.00 4.93
N GLN A 93 12.40 12.21 3.85
CA GLN A 93 12.23 11.47 2.60
C GLN A 93 12.42 9.96 2.82
N SER A 94 13.48 9.56 3.52
CA SER A 94 13.75 8.15 3.85
C SER A 94 12.62 7.53 4.68
N LYS A 95 12.10 8.27 5.66
CA LYS A 95 10.95 7.85 6.48
C LYS A 95 9.68 7.66 5.64
N LEU A 96 9.40 8.58 4.72
CA LEU A 96 8.22 8.51 3.85
C LEU A 96 8.32 7.35 2.85
N ILE A 97 9.52 7.11 2.29
CA ILE A 97 9.78 5.94 1.43
C ILE A 97 9.53 4.65 2.22
N GLY A 98 10.06 4.53 3.43
CA GLY A 98 9.81 3.37 4.30
C GLY A 98 8.32 3.16 4.58
N LYS A 99 7.60 4.24 4.90
CA LYS A 99 6.14 4.21 5.13
C LYS A 99 5.37 3.77 3.87
N ALA A 100 5.74 4.24 2.69
CA ALA A 100 5.13 3.84 1.43
C ALA A 100 5.25 2.33 1.18
N PHE A 101 6.45 1.78 1.38
CA PHE A 101 6.65 0.33 1.26
C PHE A 101 5.94 -0.46 2.35
N GLU A 102 5.82 0.06 3.57
CA GLU A 102 5.03 -0.57 4.64
C GLU A 102 3.55 -0.71 4.26
N ILE A 103 2.93 0.38 3.79
CA ILE A 103 1.54 0.38 3.33
C ILE A 103 1.35 -0.67 2.24
N ARG A 104 2.22 -0.66 1.22
CA ARG A 104 2.15 -1.60 0.10
C ARG A 104 2.35 -3.05 0.53
N ALA A 105 3.28 -3.32 1.44
CA ALA A 105 3.51 -4.66 1.98
C ALA A 105 2.27 -5.20 2.70
N LYS A 106 1.67 -4.38 3.58
CA LYS A 106 0.43 -4.73 4.28
C LYS A 106 -0.71 -5.02 3.29
N ARG A 107 -0.87 -4.19 2.25
CA ARG A 107 -1.89 -4.38 1.20
C ARG A 107 -1.70 -5.71 0.46
N ARG A 108 -0.45 -6.04 0.09
CA ARG A 108 -0.13 -7.30 -0.62
C ARG A 108 -0.37 -8.55 0.24
N LEU A 109 -0.32 -8.42 1.56
CA LEU A 109 -0.55 -9.50 2.50
C LEU A 109 -2.01 -9.56 3.01
N GLY A 110 -2.89 -8.66 2.56
CA GLY A 110 -4.29 -8.61 2.99
C GLY A 110 -4.50 -8.09 4.41
N ALA A 111 -3.57 -7.28 4.93
CA ALA A 111 -3.60 -6.71 6.28
C ALA A 111 -4.26 -5.31 6.36
N VAL A 112 -5.10 -4.97 5.38
CA VAL A 112 -5.62 -3.60 5.16
C VAL A 112 -7.07 -3.66 4.73
#